data_AF-R5R6M5-F1
#
_entry.id   AF-R5R6M5-F1
#
_cell.length_a   1.000
_cell.length_b   1.000
_cell.length_c   1.000
_cell.angle_alpha   90.00
_cell.angle_beta   90.00
_cell.angle_gamma   90.00
#
_symmetry.space_group_name_H-M   'P 1'
#
loop_
_entity.id
_entity.type
_entity.pdbx_description
1 polymer ?
#
loop_
_entity_poly.entity_id
_entity_poly.type
_entity_poly.pdbx_seq_one_letter_code
_entity_poly.pdbx_strand_id
1 'polypeptide(L)'
;MKQGKIAENVLKRSVLKPIQSHTEKKANGAVTGSDCAFLAYKMQTISLPVAGDVLMRHGIYAAVNALAAEGYTPQNILLGISIPERMREIRLKAMMEAAQDVCMQENLQILGGHTEVSDAVSTPVLSVTATGTGAAPAEKKATGLDIVVTKYIGMEAAALLAQEKEAQLLARFPRVMVEKAKGFEKYLSILPEAEASRSIFLSFRPPPPPVSPAFPLCRRSEKAVFSLPSGNWQKEQALDFI
;
A
#
# COMPACT_ATOMS: atom_id res chain seq x y z
N MET A 1 -6.17 -11.83 22.93
CA MET A 1 -5.86 -12.03 21.49
C MET A 1 -4.34 -11.95 21.32
N LYS A 2 -3.75 -12.57 20.29
CA LYS A 2 -2.30 -12.47 20.01
C LYS A 2 -2.01 -11.23 19.14
N GLN A 3 -0.81 -10.68 19.26
CA GLN A 3 -0.35 -9.56 18.44
C GLN A 3 -0.22 -9.99 16.97
N GLY A 4 -0.77 -9.18 16.05
CA GLY A 4 -0.75 -9.45 14.61
C GLY A 4 -2.15 -9.46 13.99
N LYS A 5 -2.27 -10.00 12.77
CA LYS A 5 -3.57 -10.14 12.10
C LYS A 5 -4.48 -11.04 12.94
N ILE A 6 -5.72 -10.59 13.15
CA ILE A 6 -6.75 -11.37 13.83
C ILE A 6 -6.95 -12.69 13.08
N ALA A 7 -7.06 -13.79 13.82
CA ALA A 7 -7.31 -15.10 13.23
C ALA A 7 -8.61 -15.09 12.43
N GLU A 8 -8.60 -15.71 11.24
CA GLU A 8 -9.73 -15.66 10.31
C GLU A 8 -11.04 -16.13 10.93
N ASN A 9 -10.98 -17.15 11.78
CA ASN A 9 -12.14 -17.66 12.52
C ASN A 9 -12.75 -16.60 13.45
N VAL A 10 -11.93 -15.76 14.07
CA VAL A 10 -12.38 -14.68 14.96
C VAL A 10 -12.88 -13.49 14.13
N LEU A 11 -12.19 -13.15 13.04
CA LEU A 11 -12.65 -12.10 12.10
C LEU A 11 -14.06 -12.39 11.58
N LYS A 12 -14.30 -13.62 11.10
CA LYS A 12 -15.62 -14.04 10.58
C LYS A 12 -16.70 -13.98 11.66
N ARG A 13 -16.43 -14.52 12.86
CA ARG A 13 -17.45 -14.65 13.92
C ARG A 13 -17.74 -13.35 14.67
N SER A 14 -16.71 -12.54 14.91
CA SER A 14 -16.81 -11.39 15.83
C SER A 14 -16.83 -10.04 15.14
N VAL A 15 -16.30 -9.93 13.91
CA VAL A 15 -16.28 -8.67 13.15
C VAL A 15 -17.27 -8.69 11.99
N LEU A 16 -17.25 -9.73 11.16
CA LEU A 16 -18.09 -9.78 9.96
C LEU A 16 -19.53 -10.20 10.24
N LYS A 17 -19.75 -11.20 11.11
CA LYS A 17 -21.10 -11.70 11.43
C LYS A 17 -22.06 -10.63 11.99
N PRO A 18 -21.63 -9.69 12.85
CA PRO A 18 -22.52 -8.62 13.34
C PRO A 18 -22.84 -7.53 12.32
N ILE A 19 -22.07 -7.39 11.24
CA ILE A 19 -22.28 -6.35 10.22
C ILE A 19 -23.50 -6.74 9.39
N GLN A 20 -24.62 -6.05 9.62
CA GLN A 20 -25.83 -6.20 8.82
C GLN A 20 -25.79 -5.19 7.67
N SER A 21 -25.95 -5.67 6.44
CA SER A 21 -26.12 -4.79 5.28
C SER A 21 -27.55 -4.25 5.25
N HIS A 22 -27.71 -2.96 5.50
CA HIS A 22 -29.02 -2.30 5.52
C HIS A 22 -29.48 -1.80 4.13
N THR A 23 -28.73 -2.08 3.05
CA THR A 23 -29.06 -1.57 1.72
C THR A 23 -28.73 -2.59 0.63
N GLU A 24 -29.75 -3.10 -0.07
CA GLU A 24 -29.59 -3.82 -1.34
C GLU A 24 -29.35 -2.82 -2.48
N LYS A 25 -28.16 -2.21 -2.53
CA LYS A 25 -27.70 -1.56 -3.76
C LYS A 25 -26.31 -2.07 -4.08
N LYS A 26 -26.26 -3.24 -4.74
CA LYS A 26 -25.19 -3.48 -5.70
C LYS A 26 -25.28 -2.33 -6.69
N ALA A 27 -24.21 -1.55 -6.80
CA ALA A 27 -24.11 -0.48 -7.77
C ALA A 27 -24.24 -1.08 -9.17
N ASN A 28 -25.46 -1.15 -9.69
CA ASN A 28 -25.72 -1.33 -11.11
C ASN A 28 -25.47 0.02 -11.76
N GLY A 29 -24.52 0.05 -12.69
CA GLY A 29 -24.23 1.22 -13.52
C GLY A 29 -25.44 1.65 -14.35
N ALA A 30 -25.34 2.90 -14.85
CA ALA A 30 -26.26 3.64 -15.71
C ALA A 30 -27.57 2.93 -16.10
N VAL A 31 -28.68 3.39 -15.51
CA VAL A 31 -30.03 3.17 -16.05
C VAL A 31 -30.31 4.32 -17.02
N THR A 32 -30.83 4.01 -18.21
CA THR A 32 -31.27 4.99 -19.22
C THR A 32 -32.15 6.07 -18.60
N GLY A 33 -31.68 7.33 -18.63
CA GLY A 33 -32.43 8.50 -18.16
C GLY A 33 -31.85 9.28 -16.97
N SER A 34 -30.62 8.98 -16.49
CA SER A 34 -29.97 9.80 -15.45
C SER A 34 -28.84 10.67 -16.01
N ASP A 35 -28.95 11.99 -15.87
CA ASP A 35 -27.92 12.99 -16.19
C ASP A 35 -26.68 12.95 -15.26
N CYS A 36 -26.58 11.94 -14.39
CA CYS A 36 -25.51 11.76 -13.42
C CYS A 36 -24.72 10.48 -13.70
N ALA A 37 -23.42 10.64 -14.00
CA ALA A 37 -22.47 9.53 -13.99
C ALA A 37 -22.13 9.15 -12.55
N PHE A 38 -22.51 7.96 -12.11
CA PHE A 38 -21.99 7.39 -10.87
C PHE A 38 -20.52 7.02 -11.10
N LEU A 39 -19.58 7.85 -10.61
CA LEU A 39 -18.18 7.45 -10.54
C LEU A 39 -18.05 6.35 -9.48
N ALA A 40 -17.67 5.15 -9.91
CA ALA A 40 -17.30 4.07 -9.01
C ALA A 40 -15.96 4.41 -8.34
N TYR A 41 -16.03 5.09 -7.19
CA TYR A 41 -14.87 5.30 -6.32
C TYR A 41 -14.65 4.09 -5.44
N LYS A 42 -13.40 3.62 -5.40
CA LYS A 42 -12.96 2.64 -4.40
C LYS A 42 -12.10 3.33 -3.36
N MET A 43 -12.26 2.90 -2.11
CA MET A 43 -11.47 3.37 -0.98
C MET A 43 -10.73 2.19 -0.37
N GLN A 44 -9.46 2.40 -0.02
CA GLN A 44 -8.66 1.41 0.68
C GLN A 44 -7.92 2.07 1.84
N THR A 45 -8.20 1.59 3.05
CA THR A 45 -7.61 2.12 4.28
C THR A 45 -6.55 1.16 4.82
N ILE A 46 -5.39 1.70 5.14
CA ILE A 46 -4.32 1.01 5.84
C ILE A 46 -3.93 1.81 7.07
N SER A 47 -3.94 1.14 8.23
CA SER A 47 -3.49 1.72 9.49
C SER A 47 -2.23 1.03 9.98
N LEU A 48 -1.21 1.81 10.30
CA LEU A 48 0.14 1.36 10.66
C LEU A 48 0.73 2.27 11.74
N PRO A 49 1.51 1.73 12.70
CA PRO A 49 2.30 2.57 13.59
C PRO A 49 3.42 3.24 12.79
N VAL A 50 3.63 4.53 13.02
CA VAL A 50 4.61 5.39 12.34
C VAL A 50 5.49 6.02 13.38
N ALA A 51 6.79 5.88 13.22
CA ALA A 51 7.78 6.51 14.09
C ALA A 51 8.68 7.48 13.31
N GLY A 52 8.11 8.27 12.39
CA GLY A 52 8.87 9.27 11.63
C GLY A 52 8.37 9.47 10.20
N ASP A 53 9.16 10.23 9.46
CA ASP A 53 9.03 10.57 8.04
C ASP A 53 9.12 9.34 7.12
N VAL A 54 10.10 8.46 7.35
CA VAL A 54 10.29 7.22 6.59
C VAL A 54 9.00 6.40 6.58
N LEU A 55 8.48 6.09 7.77
CA LEU A 55 7.29 5.27 7.93
C LEU A 55 6.03 5.97 7.41
N MET A 56 6.02 7.30 7.33
CA MET A 56 4.92 8.07 6.73
C MET A 56 4.83 7.79 5.23
N ARG A 57 5.96 7.87 4.52
CA ARG A 57 6.04 7.57 3.08
C ARG A 57 5.60 6.13 2.81
N HIS A 58 6.12 5.18 3.59
CA HIS A 58 5.71 3.78 3.50
C HIS A 58 4.21 3.58 3.71
N GLY A 59 3.60 4.26 4.69
CA GLY A 59 2.16 4.14 4.95
C GLY A 59 1.29 4.63 3.78
N ILE A 60 1.74 5.68 3.08
CA ILE A 60 1.05 6.21 1.89
C ILE A 60 1.20 5.26 0.73
N TYR A 61 2.44 4.85 0.40
CA TYR A 61 2.68 3.87 -0.65
C TYR A 61 1.91 2.59 -0.41
N ALA A 62 1.78 2.14 0.84
CA ALA A 62 0.98 0.96 1.15
C ALA A 62 -0.46 1.08 0.72
N ALA A 63 -1.12 2.19 1.02
CA ALA A 63 -2.53 2.38 0.67
C ALA A 63 -2.71 2.56 -0.83
N VAL A 64 -1.82 3.36 -1.45
CA VAL A 64 -1.83 3.69 -2.87
C VAL A 64 -1.54 2.46 -3.73
N ASN A 65 -0.50 1.70 -3.38
CA ASN A 65 -0.10 0.47 -4.06
C ASN A 65 -1.16 -0.62 -3.90
N ALA A 66 -1.78 -0.75 -2.72
CA ALA A 66 -2.86 -1.71 -2.55
C ALA A 66 -4.07 -1.36 -3.44
N LEU A 67 -4.35 -0.08 -3.65
CA LEU A 67 -5.46 0.34 -4.52
C LEU A 67 -5.12 0.12 -6.00
N ALA A 68 -3.89 0.43 -6.40
CA ALA A 68 -3.36 0.18 -7.73
C ALA A 68 -3.29 -1.30 -8.08
N ALA A 69 -2.90 -2.13 -7.11
CA ALA A 69 -2.96 -3.57 -7.17
C ALA A 69 -4.37 -4.09 -7.48
N GLU A 70 -5.40 -3.40 -7.03
CA GLU A 70 -6.77 -3.79 -7.30
C GLU A 70 -7.30 -3.25 -8.64
N GLY A 71 -6.44 -2.67 -9.49
CA GLY A 71 -6.79 -2.17 -10.83
C GLY A 71 -7.35 -0.74 -10.88
N TYR A 72 -7.33 -0.04 -9.75
CA TYR A 72 -7.82 1.33 -9.62
C TYR A 72 -6.67 2.32 -9.78
N THR A 73 -6.92 3.48 -10.38
CA THR A 73 -5.99 4.61 -10.40
C THR A 73 -6.17 5.40 -9.11
N PRO A 74 -5.19 5.43 -8.21
CA PRO A 74 -5.26 6.29 -7.03
C PRO A 74 -5.22 7.75 -7.47
N GLN A 75 -6.05 8.58 -6.85
CA GLN A 75 -6.15 10.01 -7.16
C GLN A 75 -6.00 10.85 -5.89
N ASN A 76 -6.47 10.32 -4.76
CA ASN A 76 -6.50 11.07 -3.53
C ASN A 76 -6.15 10.21 -2.32
N ILE A 77 -5.75 10.88 -1.23
CA ILE A 77 -5.56 10.26 0.08
C ILE A 77 -6.23 11.06 1.19
N LEU A 78 -6.69 10.36 2.22
CA LEU A 78 -7.11 10.92 3.50
C LEU A 78 -6.19 10.39 4.61
N LEU A 79 -5.76 11.26 5.51
CA LEU A 79 -4.78 10.95 6.57
C LEU A 79 -5.41 11.05 7.96
N GLY A 80 -5.49 9.95 8.69
CA GLY A 80 -5.78 9.93 10.13
C GLY A 80 -4.50 9.76 10.93
N ILE A 81 -4.15 10.69 11.82
CA ILE A 81 -2.92 10.66 12.61
C ILE A 81 -3.27 10.77 14.10
N SER A 82 -3.04 9.70 14.86
CA SER A 82 -3.13 9.72 16.32
C SER A 82 -1.72 9.80 16.88
N ILE A 83 -1.38 10.88 17.61
CA ILE A 83 -0.04 11.13 18.16
C ILE A 83 -0.03 11.06 19.69
N PRO A 84 1.08 10.59 20.31
CA PRO A 84 1.21 10.60 21.76
C PRO A 84 1.50 12.01 22.28
N GLU A 85 1.08 12.32 23.51
CA GLU A 85 1.28 13.64 24.16
C GLU A 85 2.74 14.12 24.18
N ARG A 86 3.68 13.18 24.30
CA ARG A 86 5.13 13.47 24.32
C ARG A 86 5.70 13.89 22.95
N MET A 87 4.92 13.83 21.88
CA MET A 87 5.40 14.13 20.54
C MET A 87 5.47 15.64 20.32
N ARG A 88 6.63 16.11 19.85
CA ARG A 88 6.82 17.52 19.48
C ARG A 88 6.24 17.80 18.10
N GLU A 89 5.63 18.98 17.95
CA GLU A 89 5.06 19.47 16.69
C GLU A 89 6.04 19.41 15.52
N ILE A 90 7.33 19.71 15.73
CA ILE A 90 8.38 19.63 14.71
C ILE A 90 8.41 18.28 13.99
N ARG A 91 8.09 17.18 14.70
CA ARG A 91 8.02 15.84 14.09
C ARG A 91 6.76 15.64 13.27
N LEU A 92 5.63 16.19 13.72
CA LEU A 92 4.38 16.16 12.96
C LEU A 92 4.54 16.94 11.65
N LYS A 93 5.18 18.11 11.71
CA LYS A 93 5.51 18.91 10.53
C LYS A 93 6.36 18.12 9.52
N ALA A 94 7.43 17.48 9.97
CA ALA A 94 8.28 16.65 9.11
C ALA A 94 7.52 15.46 8.49
N MET A 95 6.61 14.84 9.23
CA MET A 95 5.74 13.79 8.68
C MET A 95 4.81 14.34 7.60
N MET A 96 4.19 15.50 7.81
CA MET A 96 3.31 16.10 6.81
C MET A 96 4.07 16.59 5.57
N GLU A 97 5.30 17.11 5.72
CA GLU A 97 6.19 17.43 4.60
C GLU A 97 6.52 16.17 3.79
N ALA A 98 6.88 15.07 4.46
CA ALA A 98 7.12 13.79 3.79
C ALA A 98 5.88 13.24 3.07
N ALA A 99 4.69 13.43 3.64
CA ALA A 99 3.44 13.06 2.99
C ALA A 99 3.15 13.90 1.74
N GLN A 100 3.37 15.21 1.84
CA GLN A 100 3.19 16.14 0.72
C GLN A 100 4.16 15.83 -0.42
N ASP A 101 5.41 15.49 -0.11
CA ASP A 101 6.41 15.11 -1.12
C ASP A 101 5.96 13.89 -1.93
N VAL A 102 5.45 12.85 -1.26
CA VAL A 102 4.92 11.65 -1.93
C VAL A 102 3.72 12.01 -2.79
N CYS A 103 2.81 12.84 -2.29
CA CYS A 103 1.67 13.31 -3.05
C CYS A 103 2.07 14.08 -4.32
N MET A 104 3.10 14.93 -4.22
CA MET A 104 3.63 15.65 -5.39
C MET A 104 4.29 14.71 -6.40
N GLN A 105 5.05 13.71 -5.93
CA GLN A 105 5.74 12.74 -6.78
C GLN A 105 4.75 11.86 -7.56
N GLU A 106 3.68 11.41 -6.91
CA GLU A 106 2.71 10.48 -7.48
C GLU A 106 1.45 11.18 -8.05
N ASN A 107 1.45 12.53 -8.09
CA ASN A 107 0.30 13.34 -8.52
C ASN A 107 -1.00 13.00 -7.77
N LEU A 108 -0.91 12.86 -6.45
CA LEU A 108 -2.03 12.59 -5.54
C LEU A 108 -2.44 13.85 -4.79
N GLN A 109 -3.73 13.95 -4.45
CA GLN A 109 -4.26 15.03 -3.63
C GLN A 109 -4.55 14.55 -2.20
N ILE A 110 -4.06 15.28 -1.20
CA ILE A 110 -4.54 15.13 0.18
C ILE A 110 -5.89 15.85 0.27
N LEU A 111 -6.99 15.09 0.44
CA LEU A 111 -8.35 15.66 0.55
C LEU A 111 -8.65 16.18 1.96
N GLY A 112 -7.96 15.63 2.95
CA GLY A 112 -8.17 16.00 4.34
C GLY A 112 -7.68 14.91 5.27
N GLY A 113 -8.03 15.06 6.54
CA GLY A 113 -7.56 14.16 7.56
C GLY A 113 -8.11 14.49 8.94
N HIS A 114 -7.82 13.60 9.88
CA HIS A 114 -8.07 13.79 11.30
C HIS A 114 -6.74 13.69 12.03
N THR A 115 -6.42 14.66 12.87
CA THR A 115 -5.21 14.61 13.71
C THR A 115 -5.61 14.80 15.15
N GLU A 116 -5.19 13.87 16.01
CA GLU A 116 -5.54 13.87 17.43
C GLU A 116 -4.34 13.53 18.31
N VAL A 117 -4.30 14.12 19.50
CA VAL A 117 -3.39 13.71 20.57
C VAL A 117 -4.14 12.71 21.45
N SER A 118 -3.53 11.55 21.71
CA SER A 118 -4.15 10.49 22.53
C SER A 118 -3.13 9.79 23.41
N ASP A 119 -3.51 9.51 24.66
CA ASP A 119 -2.76 8.70 25.62
C ASP A 119 -2.89 7.19 25.35
N ALA A 120 -3.87 6.78 24.53
CA ALA A 120 -4.09 5.40 24.13
C ALA A 120 -3.00 4.86 23.19
N VAL A 121 -2.24 5.75 22.55
CA VAL A 121 -1.13 5.38 21.66
C VAL A 121 0.21 5.74 22.29
N SER A 122 1.12 4.77 22.37
CA SER A 122 2.50 5.01 22.84
C SER A 122 3.43 5.46 21.72
N THR A 123 3.09 5.12 20.47
CA THR A 123 3.77 5.53 19.24
C THR A 123 2.75 6.13 18.29
N PRO A 124 3.10 7.12 17.46
CA PRO A 124 2.17 7.68 16.48
C PRO A 124 1.57 6.57 15.59
N VAL A 125 0.29 6.71 15.26
CA VAL A 125 -0.42 5.78 14.38
C VAL A 125 -0.97 6.58 13.21
N LEU A 126 -0.67 6.12 12.00
CA LEU A 126 -1.19 6.66 10.75
C LEU A 126 -2.22 5.71 10.20
N SER A 127 -3.33 6.27 9.75
CA SER A 127 -4.35 5.63 8.94
C SER A 127 -4.41 6.37 7.61
N VAL A 128 -3.95 5.74 6.53
CA VAL A 128 -4.06 6.30 5.18
C VAL A 128 -5.23 5.65 4.48
N THR A 129 -6.15 6.45 3.95
CA THR A 129 -7.19 5.97 3.04
C THR A 129 -6.92 6.50 1.65
N ALA A 130 -6.53 5.62 0.73
CA ALA A 130 -6.40 5.97 -0.69
C ALA A 130 -7.76 5.84 -1.37
N THR A 131 -8.08 6.80 -2.24
CA THR A 131 -9.27 6.77 -3.08
C THR A 131 -8.91 6.94 -4.55
N GLY A 132 -9.69 6.28 -5.40
CA GLY A 132 -9.37 6.22 -6.82
C GLY A 132 -10.50 5.65 -7.65
N THR A 133 -10.32 5.78 -8.96
CA THR A 133 -11.30 5.38 -9.98
C THR A 133 -10.73 4.26 -10.83
N GLY A 134 -11.58 3.36 -11.30
CA GLY A 134 -11.15 2.25 -12.12
C GLY A 134 -12.23 1.20 -12.29
N ALA A 135 -11.93 0.19 -13.09
CA ALA A 135 -12.77 -0.98 -13.25
C ALA A 135 -12.26 -2.08 -12.31
N ALA A 136 -13.19 -2.78 -11.65
CA ALA A 136 -12.83 -3.98 -10.92
C ALA A 136 -12.19 -4.99 -11.88
N PRO A 137 -11.07 -5.63 -11.51
CA PRO A 137 -10.46 -6.66 -12.34
C PRO A 137 -11.47 -7.78 -12.54
N ALA A 138 -11.60 -8.25 -13.78
CA ALA A 138 -12.50 -9.34 -14.09
C ALA A 138 -12.09 -10.57 -13.27
N GLU A 139 -12.95 -11.06 -12.37
CA GLU A 139 -12.72 -12.33 -11.68
C GLU A 139 -12.66 -13.44 -12.72
N LYS A 140 -11.46 -13.87 -13.09
CA LYS A 140 -11.26 -15.07 -13.90
C LYS A 140 -10.24 -15.96 -13.22
N LYS A 141 -10.74 -17.09 -12.71
CA LYS A 141 -9.94 -18.30 -12.47
C LYS A 141 -9.39 -18.75 -13.83
N ALA A 142 -8.23 -18.25 -14.22
CA ALA A 142 -7.54 -18.74 -15.40
C ALA A 142 -6.41 -19.68 -14.94
N THR A 143 -6.62 -20.96 -15.15
CA THR A 143 -5.55 -21.95 -15.24
C THR A 143 -4.69 -21.64 -16.47
N GLY A 144 -3.36 -21.75 -16.37
CA GLY A 144 -2.45 -21.47 -17.49
C GLY A 144 -1.93 -20.03 -17.55
N LEU A 145 -1.84 -19.34 -16.41
CA LEU A 145 -1.19 -18.04 -16.32
C LEU A 145 0.26 -18.14 -15.83
N ASP A 146 1.12 -17.29 -16.37
CA ASP A 146 2.51 -17.08 -15.95
C ASP A 146 2.59 -16.06 -14.82
N ILE A 147 3.45 -16.30 -13.84
CA ILE A 147 3.71 -15.37 -12.73
C ILE A 147 4.82 -14.42 -13.13
N VAL A 148 4.54 -13.12 -13.15
CA VAL A 148 5.53 -12.06 -13.34
C VAL A 148 5.71 -11.30 -12.04
N VAL A 149 6.96 -11.05 -11.67
CA VAL A 149 7.32 -10.22 -10.52
C VAL A 149 8.06 -9.00 -11.05
N THR A 150 7.59 -7.81 -10.74
CA THR A 150 8.38 -6.60 -10.99
C THR A 150 9.32 -6.32 -9.84
N LYS A 151 10.50 -5.76 -10.16
CA LYS A 151 11.54 -5.36 -9.20
C LYS A 151 12.07 -6.53 -8.36
N TYR A 152 12.67 -6.21 -7.20
CA TYR A 152 13.39 -7.15 -6.34
C TYR A 152 12.59 -7.57 -5.11
N ILE A 153 12.78 -8.83 -4.70
CA ILE A 153 12.15 -9.38 -3.49
C ILE A 153 12.81 -8.86 -2.22
N GLY A 154 12.00 -8.40 -1.27
CA GLY A 154 12.48 -7.91 0.04
C GLY A 154 13.03 -6.49 0.01
N MET A 155 12.83 -5.78 -1.11
CA MET A 155 13.32 -4.42 -1.32
C MET A 155 12.82 -3.42 -0.27
N GLU A 156 11.50 -3.36 -0.04
CA GLU A 156 10.89 -2.46 0.95
C GLU A 156 11.42 -2.70 2.36
N ALA A 157 11.48 -3.97 2.76
CA ALA A 157 12.05 -4.38 4.04
C ALA A 157 13.54 -4.01 4.15
N ALA A 158 14.31 -4.18 3.08
CA ALA A 158 15.71 -3.80 3.05
C ALA A 158 15.89 -2.28 3.16
N ALA A 159 15.08 -1.48 2.47
CA ALA A 159 15.09 -0.02 2.55
C ALA A 159 14.78 0.45 3.97
N LEU A 160 13.68 -0.07 4.55
CA LEU A 160 13.26 0.29 5.90
C LEU A 160 14.30 -0.09 6.95
N LEU A 161 14.85 -1.31 6.87
CA LEU A 161 15.90 -1.74 7.80
C LEU A 161 17.18 -0.93 7.65
N ALA A 162 17.54 -0.56 6.42
CA ALA A 162 18.72 0.25 6.14
C ALA A 162 18.61 1.66 6.72
N GLN A 163 17.40 2.21 6.82
CA GLN A 163 17.12 3.50 7.44
C GLN A 163 16.97 3.38 8.97
N GLU A 164 16.19 2.43 9.49
CA GLU A 164 15.94 2.29 10.93
C GLU A 164 17.16 1.79 11.72
N LYS A 165 17.97 0.92 11.11
CA LYS A 165 19.08 0.23 11.78
C LYS A 165 20.44 0.54 11.15
N GLU A 166 20.57 1.70 10.52
CA GLU A 166 21.78 2.14 9.82
C GLU A 166 23.06 1.88 10.62
N ALA A 167 23.13 2.39 11.86
CA ALA A 167 24.33 2.25 12.69
C ALA A 167 24.71 0.79 12.96
N GLN A 168 23.71 -0.07 13.18
CA GLN A 168 23.94 -1.51 13.40
C GLN A 168 24.39 -2.22 12.13
N LEU A 169 23.89 -1.79 10.97
CA LEU A 169 24.25 -2.33 9.68
C LEU A 169 25.64 -1.88 9.24
N LEU A 170 26.00 -0.61 9.44
CA LEU A 170 27.34 -0.09 9.16
C LEU A 170 28.44 -0.74 10.00
N ALA A 171 28.10 -1.26 11.18
CA ALA A 171 29.03 -2.04 12.00
C ALA A 171 29.37 -3.42 11.42
N ARG A 172 28.56 -3.93 10.47
CA ARG A 172 28.70 -5.30 9.91
C ARG A 172 28.86 -5.33 8.39
N PHE A 173 28.39 -4.30 7.69
CA PHE A 173 28.33 -4.24 6.24
C PHE A 173 28.98 -2.96 5.71
N PRO A 174 29.56 -2.99 4.49
CA PRO A 174 30.14 -1.81 3.87
C PRO A 174 29.10 -0.70 3.67
N ARG A 175 29.51 0.57 3.86
CA ARG A 175 28.64 1.74 3.69
C ARG A 175 27.92 1.76 2.34
N VAL A 176 28.63 1.42 1.26
CA VAL A 176 28.07 1.36 -0.10
C VAL A 176 26.86 0.42 -0.18
N MET A 177 26.87 -0.69 0.55
CA MET A 177 25.76 -1.65 0.57
C MET A 177 24.54 -1.09 1.31
N VAL A 178 24.76 -0.45 2.46
CA VAL A 178 23.69 0.14 3.28
C VAL A 178 23.04 1.30 2.53
N GLU A 179 23.84 2.17 1.90
CA GLU A 179 23.32 3.29 1.09
C GLU A 179 22.55 2.81 -0.14
N LYS A 180 23.01 1.74 -0.82
CA LYS A 180 22.24 1.12 -1.91
C LYS A 180 20.89 0.60 -1.41
N ALA A 181 20.84 -0.02 -0.23
CA ALA A 181 19.60 -0.54 0.35
C ALA A 181 18.63 0.60 0.69
N LYS A 182 19.09 1.70 1.28
CA LYS A 182 18.26 2.91 1.49
C LYS A 182 17.71 3.45 0.17
N GLY A 183 18.55 3.48 -0.86
CA GLY A 183 18.18 3.96 -2.18
C GLY A 183 17.10 3.14 -2.89
N PHE A 184 16.64 2.03 -2.32
CA PHE A 184 15.49 1.29 -2.84
C PHE A 184 14.14 1.98 -2.63
N GLU A 185 14.07 3.01 -1.79
CA GLU A 185 12.85 3.78 -1.55
C GLU A 185 12.23 4.36 -2.83
N LYS A 186 13.07 4.74 -3.81
CA LYS A 186 12.62 5.26 -5.13
C LYS A 186 11.82 4.26 -5.97
N TYR A 187 11.81 2.99 -5.58
CA TYR A 187 11.12 1.92 -6.30
C TYR A 187 9.86 1.44 -5.55
N LEU A 188 9.44 2.12 -4.47
CA LEU A 188 8.25 1.74 -3.70
C LEU A 188 6.95 1.93 -4.49
N SER A 189 6.85 2.96 -5.33
CA SER A 189 5.68 3.16 -6.18
C SER A 189 5.56 2.03 -7.19
N ILE A 190 4.39 1.38 -7.24
CA ILE A 190 4.06 0.39 -8.29
C ILE A 190 3.15 0.98 -9.38
N LEU A 191 2.83 2.28 -9.30
CA LEU A 191 1.84 2.90 -10.17
C LEU A 191 2.19 2.75 -11.66
N PRO A 192 3.45 2.97 -12.09
CA PRO A 192 3.83 2.78 -13.49
C PRO A 192 3.57 1.35 -13.98
N GLU A 193 3.90 0.34 -13.16
CA GLU A 193 3.69 -1.06 -13.52
C GLU A 193 2.22 -1.46 -13.48
N ALA A 194 1.45 -0.91 -12.55
CA ALA A 194 -0.01 -1.11 -12.49
C ALA A 194 -0.71 -0.49 -13.71
N GLU A 195 -0.23 0.66 -14.19
CA GLU A 195 -0.75 1.30 -15.39
C GLU A 195 -0.40 0.51 -16.67
N ALA A 196 0.86 0.12 -16.83
CA ALA A 196 1.34 -0.64 -17.99
C ALA A 196 0.64 -2.01 -18.11
N SER A 197 0.38 -2.67 -16.98
CA SER A 197 -0.25 -4.00 -16.96
C SER A 197 -1.76 -3.98 -17.12
N ARG A 198 -2.42 -2.82 -17.09
CA ARG A 198 -3.88 -2.67 -17.02
C ARG A 198 -4.65 -3.34 -18.16
N SER A 199 -4.05 -3.41 -19.35
CA SER A 199 -4.63 -4.05 -20.54
C SER A 199 -4.54 -5.58 -20.55
N ILE A 200 -3.70 -6.17 -19.70
CA ILE A 200 -3.37 -7.61 -19.68
C ILE A 200 -3.81 -8.27 -18.35
N PHE A 201 -4.44 -7.49 -17.47
CA PHE A 201 -4.54 -7.78 -16.05
C PHE A 201 -5.67 -8.74 -15.67
N LEU A 202 -5.33 -9.76 -14.86
CA LEU A 202 -6.27 -10.77 -14.33
C LEU A 202 -6.32 -10.81 -12.80
N SER A 203 -5.19 -10.65 -12.11
CA SER A 203 -5.14 -10.59 -10.65
C SER A 203 -3.79 -10.08 -10.17
N PHE A 204 -3.79 -9.40 -9.03
CA PHE A 204 -2.59 -9.02 -8.30
C PHE A 204 -2.77 -9.44 -6.85
N ARG A 205 -1.70 -9.99 -6.28
CA ARG A 205 -1.63 -10.21 -4.85
C ARG A 205 -0.31 -9.69 -4.30
N PRO A 206 -0.33 -8.85 -3.25
CA PRO A 206 0.88 -8.65 -2.48
C PRO A 206 1.32 -10.01 -1.90
N PRO A 207 2.62 -10.34 -1.94
CA PRO A 207 3.15 -11.55 -1.32
C PRO A 207 2.74 -11.66 0.15
N PRO A 208 2.51 -12.88 0.66
CA PRO A 208 2.20 -13.06 2.07
C PRO A 208 3.35 -12.54 2.96
N PRO A 209 3.05 -11.97 4.15
CA PRO A 209 4.06 -11.58 5.13
C PRO A 209 5.03 -12.73 5.44
N PRO A 210 6.34 -12.49 5.55
CA PRO A 210 7.25 -13.48 6.15
C PRO A 210 6.84 -13.75 7.62
N VAL A 211 6.92 -15.02 8.03
CA VAL A 211 6.35 -15.58 9.28
C VAL A 211 7.21 -15.26 10.53
N SER A 212 8.18 -14.35 10.46
CA SER A 212 9.11 -14.11 11.56
C SER A 212 8.53 -13.18 12.66
N PRO A 213 8.63 -13.57 13.95
CA PRO A 213 8.21 -12.73 15.08
C PRO A 213 9.15 -11.54 15.36
N ALA A 214 10.34 -11.48 14.76
CA ALA A 214 11.37 -10.49 15.10
C ALA A 214 11.13 -9.09 14.51
N PHE A 215 10.22 -8.93 13.54
CA PHE A 215 10.06 -7.66 12.81
C PHE A 215 8.58 -7.41 12.46
N PRO A 216 7.85 -6.57 13.22
CA PRO A 216 6.45 -6.26 12.94
C PRO A 216 6.25 -5.46 11.64
N LEU A 217 7.23 -4.63 11.26
CA LEU A 217 7.17 -3.70 10.12
C LEU A 217 7.56 -4.34 8.77
N CYS A 218 8.48 -5.32 8.74
CA CYS A 218 8.86 -6.07 7.52
C CYS A 218 7.80 -7.07 7.02
N ARG A 219 6.54 -6.97 7.49
CA ARG A 219 5.47 -7.92 7.15
C ARG A 219 4.72 -7.58 5.86
N ARG A 220 5.08 -6.51 5.17
CA ARG A 220 4.59 -6.26 3.82
C ARG A 220 5.79 -6.18 2.90
N SER A 221 5.73 -6.95 1.82
CA SER A 221 6.49 -6.64 0.63
C SER A 221 5.45 -6.19 -0.38
N GLU A 222 5.42 -4.92 -0.71
CA GLU A 222 4.57 -4.40 -1.77
C GLU A 222 5.23 -4.74 -3.09
N LYS A 223 4.82 -5.87 -3.67
CA LYS A 223 5.19 -6.25 -5.02
C LYS A 223 3.94 -6.27 -5.87
N ALA A 224 4.15 -5.95 -7.14
CA ALA A 224 3.27 -6.44 -8.17
C ALA A 224 3.68 -7.86 -8.57
N VAL A 225 2.77 -8.79 -8.27
CA VAL A 225 2.80 -10.14 -8.83
C VAL A 225 1.70 -10.19 -9.86
N PHE A 226 2.06 -10.23 -11.14
CA PHE A 226 1.11 -10.36 -12.23
C PHE A 226 0.92 -11.82 -12.60
N SER A 227 -0.28 -12.13 -13.07
CA SER A 227 -0.59 -13.39 -13.72
C SER A 227 -0.97 -13.11 -15.18
N LEU A 228 -0.13 -13.48 -16.16
CA LEU A 228 -0.34 -13.20 -17.59
C LEU A 228 -0.73 -14.48 -18.37
N PRO A 229 -1.49 -14.41 -19.47
CA PRO A 229 -1.74 -15.57 -20.34
C PRO A 229 -0.43 -16.18 -20.86
N SER A 230 -0.35 -17.52 -20.86
CA SER A 230 0.81 -18.24 -21.42
C SER A 230 0.89 -18.02 -22.95
N GLY A 231 1.98 -17.41 -23.42
CA GLY A 231 2.22 -17.09 -24.84
C GLY A 231 3.56 -16.39 -25.07
N ASN A 232 4.06 -16.39 -26.31
CA ASN A 232 5.34 -15.78 -26.70
C ASN A 232 5.32 -14.25 -26.53
N TRP A 233 5.52 -13.77 -25.31
CA TRP A 233 5.77 -12.36 -25.03
C TRP A 233 7.19 -12.03 -25.49
N GLN A 234 7.32 -11.06 -26.41
CA GLN A 234 8.63 -10.53 -26.77
C GLN A 234 9.29 -9.99 -25.50
N LYS A 235 10.40 -10.63 -25.11
CA LYS A 235 11.24 -10.29 -23.94
C LYS A 235 11.61 -8.80 -23.85
N GLU A 236 11.46 -8.04 -24.92
CA GLU A 236 11.82 -6.62 -25.01
C GLU A 236 10.90 -5.69 -24.20
N GLN A 237 9.59 -5.97 -24.07
CA GLN A 237 8.69 -5.06 -23.33
C GLN A 237 8.77 -5.19 -21.80
N ALA A 238 9.28 -6.32 -21.30
CA ALA A 238 9.52 -6.52 -19.86
C ALA A 238 10.89 -6.01 -19.40
N LEU A 239 11.84 -5.81 -20.34
CA LEU A 239 13.20 -5.35 -20.05
C LEU A 239 13.29 -3.85 -19.82
N ASP A 240 12.35 -3.06 -20.35
CA ASP A 240 12.29 -1.61 -20.11
C ASP A 240 11.91 -1.25 -18.66
N PHE A 241 11.52 -2.24 -17.84
CA PHE A 241 11.04 -2.07 -16.45
C PHE A 241 11.90 -2.79 -15.39
N ILE A 242 13.04 -3.40 -15.76
CA ILE A 242 14.00 -4.06 -14.83
C ILE A 242 15.16 -3.11 -14.51
#